data_AF-A0AAU8N029-F1
#
_entry.id   AF-A0AAU8N029-F1
#
_cell.length_a   1.000
_cell.length_b   1.000
_cell.length_c   1.000
_cell.angle_alpha   90.00
_cell.angle_beta   90.00
_cell.angle_gamma   90.00
#
_symmetry.space_group_name_H-M   'P 1'
#
loop_
_entity.id
_entity.type
_entity.pdbx_description
1 polymer ?
#
loop_
_entity_poly.entity_id
_entity_poly.type
_entity_poly.pdbx_seq_one_letter_code
_entity_poly.pdbx_strand_id
1 'polypeptide(L)'
;MGDLTNTARVLLSEFTHEQIPLVARGIEWQCWRCHLRTWIPALIHVDGHTDIYSVIRTVSGLQLAYLRECLIISGSPLTHTIKTRHSKRGGSYLSHGCPSCDALAGAFFLNEAVTEVLASNTVGDLPTLITFRRPNIEYILIAADRDHSHWYDD
;
A
#
# COMPACT_ATOMS: atom_id res chain seq x y z
N MET A 1 3.78 -24.65 -31.35
CA MET A 1 4.25 -23.66 -30.36
C MET A 1 3.35 -22.44 -30.55
N GLY A 2 2.33 -22.29 -29.70
CA GLY A 2 1.38 -21.18 -29.82
C GLY A 2 2.12 -19.85 -29.71
N ASP A 3 1.67 -18.85 -30.46
CA ASP A 3 2.29 -17.53 -30.46
C ASP A 3 2.08 -16.86 -29.09
N LEU A 4 3.05 -17.10 -28.21
CA LEU A 4 3.12 -16.56 -26.85
C LEU A 4 2.95 -15.04 -26.85
N THR A 5 3.38 -14.37 -27.92
CA THR A 5 3.25 -12.93 -28.11
C THR A 5 1.79 -12.50 -28.20
N ASN A 6 0.97 -13.23 -28.97
CA ASN A 6 -0.46 -12.92 -29.09
C ASN A 6 -1.22 -13.21 -27.80
N THR A 7 -0.85 -14.30 -27.10
CA THR A 7 -1.46 -14.63 -25.79
C THR A 7 -1.13 -13.57 -24.75
N ALA A 8 0.15 -13.17 -24.65
CA ALA A 8 0.58 -12.10 -23.74
C ALA A 8 -0.12 -10.77 -24.05
N ARG A 9 -0.28 -10.43 -25.34
CA ARG A 9 -0.98 -9.20 -25.75
C ARG A 9 -2.45 -9.21 -25.34
N VAL A 10 -3.15 -10.34 -25.50
CA VAL A 10 -4.55 -10.47 -25.08
C VAL A 10 -4.68 -10.34 -23.57
N LEU A 11 -3.85 -11.05 -22.80
CA LEU A 11 -3.87 -10.98 -21.33
C LEU A 11 -3.56 -9.57 -20.80
N LEU A 12 -2.54 -8.91 -21.38
CA LEU A 12 -2.21 -7.52 -21.01
C LEU A 12 -3.37 -6.58 -21.31
N SER A 13 -4.04 -6.75 -22.45
CA SER A 13 -5.22 -5.96 -22.80
C SER A 13 -6.36 -6.22 -21.80
N GLU A 14 -6.67 -7.47 -21.49
CA GLU A 14 -7.73 -7.82 -20.54
C GLU A 14 -7.47 -7.21 -19.15
N PHE A 15 -6.28 -7.41 -18.59
CA PHE A 15 -5.94 -6.86 -17.27
C PHE A 15 -5.83 -5.33 -17.23
N THR A 16 -5.60 -4.68 -18.37
CA THR A 16 -5.60 -3.21 -18.45
C THR A 16 -7.02 -2.64 -18.34
N HIS A 17 -8.02 -3.34 -18.88
CA HIS A 17 -9.41 -2.86 -18.88
C HIS A 17 -10.22 -3.37 -17.69
N GLU A 18 -9.86 -4.54 -17.14
CA GLU A 18 -10.49 -5.09 -15.95
C GLU A 18 -10.25 -4.18 -14.75
N GLN A 19 -11.33 -3.63 -14.20
CA GLN A 19 -11.29 -2.85 -12.97
C GLN A 19 -11.57 -3.77 -11.79
N ILE A 20 -10.66 -3.87 -10.83
CA ILE A 20 -10.85 -4.66 -9.61
C ILE A 20 -11.14 -3.76 -8.40
N PRO A 21 -11.99 -4.20 -7.45
CA PRO A 21 -12.24 -3.48 -6.21
C PRO A 21 -11.06 -3.68 -5.26
N LEU A 22 -10.43 -2.57 -4.86
CA LEU A 22 -9.35 -2.55 -3.88
C LEU A 22 -9.83 -1.90 -2.59
N VAL A 23 -9.32 -2.41 -1.47
CA VAL A 23 -9.62 -1.96 -0.12
C VAL A 23 -8.31 -1.55 0.54
N ALA A 24 -8.23 -0.32 1.05
CA ALA A 24 -7.13 0.10 1.90
C ALA A 24 -7.55 0.06 3.38
N ARG A 25 -6.75 -0.61 4.20
CA ARG A 25 -7.02 -0.81 5.63
C ARG A 25 -6.04 -0.07 6.52
N GLY A 26 -6.56 0.32 7.68
CA GLY A 26 -5.85 1.11 8.67
C GLY A 26 -5.15 0.25 9.73
N ILE A 27 -3.93 0.63 10.09
CA ILE A 27 -3.26 0.17 11.30
C ILE A 27 -3.41 1.23 12.39
N GLU A 28 -3.77 0.81 13.61
CA GLU A 28 -3.85 1.73 14.74
C GLU A 28 -2.46 2.28 15.03
N TRP A 29 -2.36 3.60 15.17
CA TRP A 29 -1.10 4.26 15.44
C TRP A 29 -1.30 5.44 16.37
N GLN A 30 -0.38 5.57 17.34
CA GLN A 30 -0.31 6.71 18.22
C GLN A 30 0.89 7.59 17.89
N CYS A 31 0.64 8.89 17.70
CA CYS A 31 1.71 9.84 17.44
C CYS A 31 2.64 10.00 18.64
N TRP A 32 3.93 9.77 18.44
CA TRP A 32 4.94 9.96 19.49
C TRP A 32 5.11 11.43 19.91
N ARG A 33 4.72 12.38 19.06
CA ARG A 33 4.87 13.82 19.32
C ARG A 33 3.62 14.44 19.96
N CYS A 34 2.44 14.23 19.39
CA CYS A 34 1.19 14.86 19.85
C CYS A 34 0.20 13.88 20.49
N HIS A 35 0.55 12.60 20.61
CA HIS A 35 -0.25 11.54 21.24
C HIS A 35 -1.62 11.26 20.59
N LEU A 36 -1.94 11.90 19.47
CA LEU A 36 -3.12 11.58 18.68
C LEU A 36 -3.10 10.11 18.28
N ARG A 37 -4.16 9.38 18.65
CA ARG A 37 -4.46 8.04 18.15
C ARG A 37 -5.28 8.15 16.88
N THR A 38 -4.87 7.44 15.84
CA THR A 38 -5.51 7.48 14.53
C THR A 38 -5.20 6.19 13.77
N TRP A 39 -5.84 6.03 12.62
CA TRP A 39 -5.58 4.94 11.69
C TRP A 39 -4.69 5.42 10.56
N ILE A 40 -3.61 4.68 10.28
CA ILE A 40 -2.72 4.91 9.14
C ILE A 40 -3.03 3.89 8.05
N PRO A 41 -3.32 4.31 6.80
CA PRO A 41 -3.51 3.37 5.70
C PRO A 41 -2.18 2.67 5.39
N ALA A 42 -2.08 1.39 5.71
CA ALA A 42 -0.83 0.63 5.65
C ALA A 42 -0.94 -0.70 4.88
N LEU A 43 -2.14 -1.06 4.44
CA LEU A 43 -2.42 -2.28 3.70
C LEU A 43 -3.38 -1.98 2.54
N ILE A 44 -3.14 -2.59 1.38
CA ILE A 44 -4.10 -2.67 0.26
C ILE A 44 -4.32 -4.14 -0.09
N HIS A 45 -5.55 -4.51 -0.40
CA HIS A 45 -5.88 -5.83 -0.93
C HIS A 45 -7.07 -5.77 -1.88
N VAL A 46 -7.27 -6.82 -2.67
CA VAL A 46 -8.50 -6.99 -3.46
C VAL A 46 -9.65 -7.33 -2.52
N ASP A 47 -10.82 -6.73 -2.71
CA ASP A 47 -11.99 -7.01 -1.88
C ASP A 47 -12.28 -8.52 -1.83
N GLY A 48 -12.58 -9.05 -0.65
CA GLY A 48 -12.73 -10.49 -0.40
C GLY A 48 -11.43 -11.30 -0.25
N HIS A 49 -10.25 -10.73 -0.53
CA HIS A 49 -8.97 -11.43 -0.47
C HIS A 49 -8.06 -10.79 0.59
N THR A 50 -7.98 -11.39 1.78
CA THR A 50 -7.24 -10.84 2.94
C THR A 50 -6.15 -11.77 3.46
N ASP A 51 -5.83 -12.83 2.71
CA ASP A 51 -4.75 -13.74 3.09
C ASP A 51 -3.37 -13.07 2.95
N ILE A 52 -2.37 -13.66 3.59
CA ILE A 52 -1.03 -13.07 3.68
C ILE A 52 -0.35 -12.84 2.31
N TYR A 53 -0.75 -13.58 1.27
CA TYR A 53 -0.18 -13.47 -0.07
C TYR A 53 -0.92 -12.45 -0.94
N SER A 54 -2.19 -12.19 -0.63
CA SER A 54 -3.06 -11.25 -1.35
C SER A 54 -3.04 -9.82 -0.79
N VAL A 55 -2.12 -9.50 0.12
CA VAL A 55 -2.04 -8.19 0.76
C VAL A 55 -0.75 -7.48 0.40
N ILE A 56 -0.87 -6.21 0.01
CA ILE A 56 0.23 -5.31 -0.30
C ILE A 56 0.47 -4.38 0.90
N ARG A 57 1.71 -4.35 1.39
CA ARG A 57 2.14 -3.44 2.45
C ARG A 57 2.42 -2.06 1.86
N THR A 58 1.80 -1.01 2.38
CA THR A 58 1.90 0.36 1.84
C THR A 58 2.60 1.29 2.82
N VAL A 59 3.71 0.85 3.39
CA VAL A 59 4.45 1.62 4.41
C VAL A 59 5.63 2.44 3.85
N SER A 60 6.13 2.08 2.67
CA SER A 60 7.26 2.72 1.99
C SER A 60 7.27 2.38 0.50
N GLY A 61 8.24 2.93 -0.24
CA GLY A 61 8.53 2.52 -1.62
C GLY A 61 7.41 2.81 -2.61
N LEU A 62 7.37 1.99 -3.66
CA LEU A 62 6.41 2.10 -4.75
C LEU A 62 4.98 1.84 -4.27
N GLN A 63 4.79 0.93 -3.32
CA GLN A 63 3.50 0.58 -2.73
C GLN A 63 2.87 1.78 -2.00
N LEU A 64 3.68 2.55 -1.26
CA LEU A 64 3.22 3.79 -0.62
C LEU A 64 2.91 4.88 -1.65
N ALA A 65 3.69 4.98 -2.72
CA ALA A 65 3.40 5.90 -3.82
C ALA A 65 2.06 5.57 -4.49
N TYR A 66 1.83 4.29 -4.77
CA TYR A 66 0.59 3.79 -5.33
C TYR A 66 -0.62 4.08 -4.44
N LEU A 67 -0.51 3.82 -3.13
CA LEU A 67 -1.55 4.18 -2.17
C LEU A 67 -1.84 5.69 -2.21
N ARG A 68 -0.81 6.54 -2.20
CA ARG A 68 -0.98 8.00 -2.24
C ARG A 68 -1.73 8.44 -3.50
N GLU A 69 -1.40 7.88 -4.66
CA GLU A 69 -2.13 8.17 -5.91
C GLU A 69 -3.59 7.73 -5.82
N CYS A 70 -3.87 6.55 -5.28
CA CYS A 70 -5.24 6.09 -5.06
C CYS A 70 -6.02 7.03 -4.12
N LEU A 71 -5.38 7.54 -3.06
CA LEU A 71 -5.97 8.52 -2.15
C LEU A 71 -6.25 9.87 -2.85
N ILE A 72 -5.35 10.33 -3.71
CA ILE A 72 -5.53 11.56 -4.51
C ILE A 72 -6.72 11.41 -5.45
N ILE A 73 -6.76 10.35 -6.25
CA ILE A 73 -7.80 10.11 -7.25
C ILE A 73 -9.18 9.97 -6.60
N SER A 74 -9.23 9.34 -5.43
CA SER A 74 -10.47 9.18 -4.65
C SER A 74 -10.88 10.42 -3.85
N GLY A 75 -10.09 11.49 -3.86
CA GLY A 75 -10.36 12.71 -3.08
C GLY A 75 -10.28 12.47 -1.56
N SER A 76 -9.55 11.44 -1.12
CA SER A 76 -9.47 11.07 0.28
C SER A 76 -8.79 12.15 1.10
N PRO A 77 -9.33 12.51 2.29
CA PRO A 77 -8.64 13.42 3.18
C PRO A 77 -7.30 12.82 3.62
N LEU A 78 -7.11 11.50 3.66
CA LEU A 78 -5.85 10.88 4.06
C LEU A 78 -4.67 11.18 3.13
N THR A 79 -4.90 11.76 1.96
CA THR A 79 -3.83 12.18 1.03
C THR A 79 -2.77 13.06 1.72
N HIS A 80 -3.17 13.93 2.66
CA HIS A 80 -2.22 14.83 3.34
C HIS A 80 -1.34 14.12 4.37
N THR A 81 -1.64 12.86 4.73
CA THR A 81 -0.83 12.10 5.69
C THR A 81 0.34 11.40 5.01
N ILE A 82 0.41 11.36 3.67
CA ILE A 82 1.54 10.79 2.92
C ILE A 82 2.27 11.90 2.18
N LYS A 83 3.51 12.17 2.58
CA LYS A 83 4.29 13.29 2.05
C LYS A 83 5.72 12.90 1.72
N THR A 84 6.30 13.64 0.79
CA THR A 84 7.73 13.59 0.51
C THR A 84 8.49 14.15 1.71
N ARG A 85 9.53 13.43 2.13
CA ARG A 85 10.43 13.74 3.23
C ARG A 85 11.86 13.75 2.71
N HIS A 86 12.70 14.54 3.35
CA HIS A 86 14.11 14.65 2.99
C HIS A 86 14.97 13.99 4.07
N SER A 87 15.91 13.16 3.62
CA SER A 87 16.88 12.54 4.51
C SER A 87 18.01 13.53 4.83
N LYS A 88 18.54 13.48 6.07
CA LYS A 88 19.73 14.27 6.44
C LYS A 88 20.98 13.88 5.64
N ARG A 89 21.01 12.67 5.08
CA ARG A 89 22.12 12.12 4.29
C ARG A 89 21.93 12.36 2.78
N GLY A 90 20.95 13.17 2.38
CA GLY A 90 20.56 13.39 0.99
C GLY A 90 19.45 12.44 0.54
N GLY A 91 18.73 12.84 -0.51
CA GLY A 91 17.60 12.10 -1.07
C GLY A 91 16.24 12.43 -0.45
N SER A 92 15.19 12.04 -1.17
CA SER A 92 13.80 12.19 -0.74
C SER A 92 13.03 10.88 -0.84
N TYR A 93 12.10 10.66 0.07
CA TYR A 93 11.26 9.46 0.13
C TYR A 93 9.85 9.81 0.59
N LEU A 94 8.85 8.98 0.27
CA LEU A 94 7.51 9.12 0.82
C LEU A 94 7.43 8.50 2.21
N SER A 95 6.67 9.13 3.09
CA SER A 95 6.41 8.60 4.42
C SER A 95 5.04 9.01 4.94
N HIS A 96 4.47 8.16 5.78
CA HIS A 96 3.32 8.49 6.61
C HIS A 96 3.69 9.52 7.68
N GLY A 97 2.79 10.48 7.89
CA GLY A 97 2.89 11.53 8.89
C GLY A 97 1.60 11.66 9.70
N CYS A 98 1.73 12.16 10.92
CA CYS A 98 0.60 12.46 11.77
C CYS A 98 -0.33 13.48 11.09
N PRO A 99 -1.65 13.24 11.01
CA PRO A 99 -2.59 14.20 10.43
C PRO A 99 -2.65 15.52 11.21
N SER A 100 -2.29 15.51 12.51
CA SER A 100 -2.30 16.71 13.35
C SER A 100 -0.98 17.49 13.34
N CYS A 101 0.17 16.84 13.55
CA CYS A 101 1.44 17.55 13.74
C CYS A 101 2.53 17.19 12.71
N ASP A 102 2.19 16.42 11.68
CA ASP A 102 3.07 15.95 10.60
C ASP A 102 4.31 15.16 11.05
N ALA A 103 4.35 14.72 12.30
CA ALA A 103 5.45 13.89 12.81
C ALA A 103 5.47 12.56 12.06
N LEU A 104 6.67 12.10 11.70
CA LEU A 104 6.86 10.83 11.00
C LEU A 104 6.30 9.66 11.81
N ALA A 105 5.53 8.80 11.14
CA ALA A 105 5.08 7.54 11.74
C ALA A 105 6.22 6.53 11.88
N GLY A 106 7.18 6.57 10.95
CA GLY A 106 8.31 5.65 10.89
C GLY A 106 7.93 4.33 10.21
N ALA A 107 8.51 4.06 9.04
CA ALA A 107 8.21 2.86 8.25
C ALA A 107 8.55 1.56 8.99
N PHE A 108 9.58 1.57 9.85
CA PHE A 108 9.97 0.43 10.66
C PHE A 108 8.84 -0.02 11.61
N PHE A 109 8.32 0.89 12.44
CA PHE A 109 7.24 0.58 13.40
C PHE A 109 5.94 0.16 12.70
N LEU A 110 5.63 0.80 11.56
CA LEU A 110 4.47 0.40 10.77
C LEU A 110 4.66 -1.00 10.16
N ASN A 111 5.87 -1.35 9.72
CA ASN A 111 6.18 -2.69 9.23
C ASN A 111 6.03 -3.76 10.31
N GLU A 112 6.45 -3.48 11.54
CA GLU A 112 6.26 -4.41 12.67
C GLU A 112 4.77 -4.66 12.91
N ALA A 113 3.97 -3.59 13.04
CA ALA A 113 2.53 -3.70 13.26
C ALA A 113 1.81 -4.44 12.10
N VAL A 114 2.18 -4.15 10.85
CA VAL A 114 1.67 -4.87 9.69
C VAL A 114 2.07 -6.35 9.70
N THR A 115 3.30 -6.66 10.11
CA THR A 115 3.79 -8.04 10.20
C THR A 115 3.00 -8.84 11.24
N GLU A 116 2.69 -8.24 12.39
CA GLU A 116 1.89 -8.87 13.43
C GLU A 116 0.47 -9.18 12.94
N VAL A 117 -0.18 -8.24 12.25
CA VAL A 117 -1.51 -8.45 11.66
C VAL A 117 -1.49 -9.59 10.63
N LEU A 118 -0.48 -9.62 9.76
CA LEU A 118 -0.36 -10.67 8.75
C LEU A 118 -0.08 -12.04 9.40
N ALA A 119 0.82 -12.09 10.38
CA ALA A 119 1.12 -13.32 11.12
C ALA A 119 -0.10 -13.85 11.88
N SER A 120 -0.96 -12.95 12.37
CA SER A 120 -2.19 -13.28 13.09
C SER A 120 -3.39 -13.54 12.16
N ASN A 121 -3.25 -13.31 10.85
CA ASN A 121 -4.30 -13.41 9.86
C ASN A 121 -5.55 -12.55 10.18
N THR A 122 -5.34 -11.35 10.72
CA THR A 122 -6.40 -10.42 11.19
C THR A 122 -6.60 -9.21 10.27
N VAL A 123 -6.10 -9.26 9.02
CA VAL A 123 -6.25 -8.16 8.04
C VAL A 123 -7.73 -7.80 7.83
N GLY A 124 -8.61 -8.81 7.76
CA GLY A 124 -10.05 -8.62 7.59
C GLY A 124 -10.74 -7.85 8.72
N ASP A 125 -10.14 -7.84 9.93
CA ASP A 125 -10.69 -7.20 11.12
C ASP A 125 -10.30 -5.72 11.22
N LEU A 126 -9.26 -5.29 10.50
CA LEU A 126 -8.83 -3.90 10.48
C LEU A 126 -9.86 -2.99 9.81
N PRO A 127 -10.01 -1.73 10.25
CA PRO A 127 -10.97 -0.83 9.65
C PRO A 127 -10.64 -0.55 8.19
N THR A 128 -11.66 -0.66 7.33
CA THR A 128 -11.63 -0.14 5.97
C THR A 128 -11.58 1.38 6.02
N LEU A 129 -10.49 1.96 5.51
CA LEU A 129 -10.34 3.42 5.44
C LEU A 129 -10.87 3.97 4.12
N ILE A 130 -10.66 3.23 3.04
CA ILE A 130 -11.16 3.62 1.72
C ILE A 130 -11.26 2.40 0.80
N THR A 131 -12.18 2.49 -0.15
CA THR A 131 -12.33 1.55 -1.27
C THR A 131 -12.19 2.30 -2.58
N PHE A 132 -11.50 1.71 -3.55
CA PHE A 132 -11.35 2.29 -4.89
C PHE A 132 -11.29 1.19 -5.95
N ARG A 133 -11.58 1.53 -7.20
CA ARG A 133 -11.44 0.62 -8.35
C ARG A 133 -10.21 1.01 -9.16
N ARG A 134 -9.39 0.03 -9.53
CA ARG A 134 -8.18 0.23 -10.34
C ARG A 134 -8.03 -0.88 -11.38
N PRO A 135 -7.33 -0.62 -12.49
CA PRO A 135 -6.94 -1.66 -13.43
C PRO A 135 -6.23 -2.82 -12.73
N ASN A 136 -6.61 -4.06 -13.05
CA ASN A 136 -6.01 -5.26 -12.46
C ASN A 136 -4.49 -5.31 -12.66
N ILE A 137 -4.03 -4.87 -13.85
CA ILE A 137 -2.61 -4.83 -14.18
C ILE A 137 -1.78 -3.99 -13.20
N GLU A 138 -2.33 -2.89 -12.66
CA GLU A 138 -1.60 -2.06 -11.70
C GLU A 138 -1.36 -2.83 -10.39
N TYR A 139 -2.39 -3.52 -9.90
CA TYR A 139 -2.28 -4.32 -8.68
C TYR A 139 -1.28 -5.47 -8.84
N ILE A 140 -1.32 -6.18 -9.97
CA ILE A 140 -0.37 -7.26 -10.30
C ILE A 140 1.07 -6.74 -10.29
N LEU A 141 1.32 -5.58 -10.93
CA LEU A 141 2.67 -5.01 -11.01
C LEU A 141 3.19 -4.55 -9.64
N ILE A 142 2.35 -3.92 -8.82
CA ILE A 142 2.73 -3.51 -7.46
C ILE A 142 2.96 -4.72 -6.55
N ALA A 143 2.17 -5.78 -6.71
CA ALA A 143 2.36 -7.04 -6.00
C ALA A 143 3.65 -7.76 -6.42
N ALA A 144 4.03 -7.70 -7.69
CA ALA A 144 5.29 -8.29 -8.17
C ALA A 144 6.54 -7.54 -7.64
N ASP A 145 6.46 -6.20 -7.50
CA ASP A 145 7.53 -5.39 -6.92
C ASP A 145 7.83 -5.75 -5.45
N ARG A 146 6.79 -6.13 -4.69
CA ARG A 146 6.94 -6.68 -3.33
C ARG A 146 7.87 -7.89 -3.34
N ASP A 147 7.64 -8.81 -4.26
CA ASP A 147 8.37 -10.06 -4.32
C ASP A 147 9.81 -9.84 -4.81
N HIS A 148 10.04 -8.89 -5.71
CA HIS A 148 11.37 -8.53 -6.20
C HIS A 148 12.32 -7.97 -5.13
N SER A 149 11.79 -7.29 -4.11
CA SER A 149 12.58 -6.76 -3.00
C SER A 149 13.16 -7.84 -2.07
N HIS A 150 12.66 -9.08 -2.13
CA HIS A 150 13.15 -10.20 -1.32
C HIS A 150 14.33 -10.96 -1.95
N TRP A 151 14.67 -10.72 -3.22
CA TRP A 151 15.68 -11.50 -3.96
C TRP A 151 17.07 -10.84 -4.06
N TYR A 152 17.24 -9.60 -3.60
CA TYR A 152 18.50 -8.83 -3.75
C TYR A 152 19.14 -8.39 -2.43
N ASP A 153 18.69 -8.94 -1.30
CA ASP A 153 19.30 -8.74 0.02
C ASP A 153 20.19 -9.95 0.43
N ASP A 154 21.07 -10.40 -0.48
CA ASP A 154 22.17 -11.35 -0.21
C ASP A 154 23.54 -10.73 -0.57
#